data_AF-A0A1V9YKG8-F1
#
_entry.id   AF-A0A1V9YKG8-F1
#
_cell.length_a   1.000
_cell.length_b   1.000
_cell.length_c   1.000
_cell.angle_alpha   90.00
_cell.angle_beta   90.00
_cell.angle_gamma   90.00
#
_symmetry.space_group_name_H-M   'P 1'
#
loop_
_entity.id
_entity.type
_entity.pdbx_description
1 polymer ?
#
loop_
_entity_poly.entity_id
_entity_poly.type
_entity_poly.pdbx_seq_one_letter_code
_entity_poly.pdbx_strand_id
1 'polypeptide(L)'
;MSWEVAVVVTEYVIFVGICFWVLWQYPPAVPLVSSVQPPRALGIFRVVCLVLFSAVWAIDVYATRGFSLAYFTGWNFTLQWIYFAWTIKAEFYPASGREAAILSLVFDVCLPMAFFVALVFWSLLYYPGVEFDLASDVQHGLNALCFAIEFAWNDRVLTARHAPHVSLWPLIYFLFIWLSHDTLFDGGWPYDFMVLERPSAPLWYLGMFLTQAVLFQIALVASRYKQRWSNRSALNSKRPTVYGAV
;
A
#
# COMPACT_ATOMS: atom_id res chain seq x y z
N MET A 1 3.19 20.20 27.52
CA MET A 1 2.56 19.14 26.72
C MET A 1 1.07 19.21 26.96
N SER A 2 0.27 19.46 25.92
CA SER A 2 -1.19 19.48 26.05
C SER A 2 -1.74 18.05 26.15
N TRP A 3 -3.02 17.89 26.52
CA TRP A 3 -3.60 16.55 26.68
C TRP A 3 -3.76 15.84 25.34
N GLU A 4 -4.01 16.59 24.26
CA GLU A 4 -4.11 16.10 22.89
C GLU A 4 -2.81 15.41 22.46
N VAL A 5 -1.68 16.11 22.66
CA VAL A 5 -0.34 15.60 22.38
C VAL A 5 -0.07 14.34 23.21
N ALA A 6 -0.41 14.37 24.50
CA ALA A 6 -0.20 13.22 25.38
C ALA A 6 -0.98 11.98 24.91
N VAL A 7 -2.21 12.15 24.45
CA VAL A 7 -3.05 11.05 23.93
C VAL A 7 -2.49 10.52 22.62
N VAL A 8 -2.17 11.40 21.65
CA VAL A 8 -1.63 10.98 20.35
C VAL A 8 -0.30 10.24 20.51
N VAL A 9 0.61 10.72 21.35
CA VAL A 9 1.86 10.01 21.67
C VAL A 9 1.58 8.65 22.30
N THR A 10 0.60 8.57 23.21
CA THR A 10 0.21 7.30 23.84
C THR A 10 -0.33 6.30 22.81
N GLU A 11 -1.25 6.74 21.95
CA GLU A 11 -1.78 5.93 20.84
C GLU A 11 -0.64 5.40 19.96
N TYR A 12 0.26 6.29 19.54
CA TYR A 12 1.39 5.94 18.69
C TYR A 12 2.31 4.90 19.34
N VAL A 13 2.69 5.10 20.62
CA VAL A 13 3.52 4.14 21.38
C VAL A 13 2.83 2.78 21.52
N ILE A 14 1.52 2.76 21.80
CA ILE A 14 0.74 1.53 21.86
C ILE A 14 0.75 0.80 20.52
N PHE A 15 0.46 1.49 19.41
CA PHE A 15 0.41 0.86 18.09
C PHE A 15 1.78 0.33 17.64
N VAL A 16 2.84 1.10 17.85
CA VAL A 16 4.21 0.67 17.59
C VAL A 16 4.57 -0.54 18.46
N GLY A 17 4.24 -0.49 19.76
CA GLY A 17 4.46 -1.60 20.70
C GLY A 17 3.73 -2.87 20.28
N ILE A 18 2.46 -2.77 19.86
CA ILE A 18 1.69 -3.89 19.32
C ILE A 18 2.36 -4.46 18.06
N CYS A 19 2.79 -3.61 17.13
CA CYS A 19 3.45 -4.07 15.90
C CYS A 19 4.74 -4.85 16.23
N PHE A 20 5.61 -4.31 17.09
CA PHE A 20 6.84 -5.00 17.50
C PHE A 20 6.56 -6.29 18.27
N TRP A 21 5.58 -6.29 19.17
CA TRP A 21 5.18 -7.49 19.89
C TRP A 21 4.69 -8.58 18.94
N VAL A 22 3.83 -8.26 17.96
CA VAL A 22 3.37 -9.22 16.95
C VAL A 22 4.53 -9.74 16.10
N LEU A 23 5.45 -8.87 15.67
CA LEU A 23 6.63 -9.28 14.90
C LEU A 23 7.55 -10.21 15.70
N TRP A 24 7.71 -9.95 16.99
CA TRP A 24 8.47 -10.80 17.90
C TRP A 24 7.85 -12.20 18.03
N GLN A 25 6.52 -12.26 18.18
CA GLN A 25 5.80 -13.52 18.34
C GLN A 25 5.72 -14.35 17.05
N TYR A 26 5.66 -13.67 15.90
CA TYR A 26 5.44 -14.30 14.59
C TYR A 26 6.50 -13.85 13.58
N PRO A 27 7.72 -14.40 13.64
CA PRO A 27 8.77 -14.03 12.71
C PRO A 27 8.36 -14.29 11.24
N PRO A 28 8.93 -13.53 10.28
CA PRO A 28 8.57 -13.61 8.87
C PRO A 28 8.72 -15.04 8.34
N ALA A 29 7.64 -15.58 7.77
CA ALA A 29 7.71 -16.85 7.06
C ALA A 29 8.24 -16.59 5.65
N VAL A 30 9.13 -17.46 5.16
CA VAL A 30 9.52 -17.45 3.74
C VAL A 30 8.30 -17.87 2.92
N PRO A 31 7.77 -17.02 2.03
CA PRO A 31 6.63 -17.40 1.21
C PRO A 31 7.02 -18.53 0.26
N LEU A 32 6.06 -19.42 0.02
CA LEU A 32 6.13 -20.36 -1.10
C LEU A 32 6.05 -19.54 -2.38
N VAL A 33 7.13 -19.55 -3.17
CA VAL A 33 7.18 -18.90 -4.47
C VAL A 33 6.28 -19.68 -5.42
N SER A 34 5.24 -19.04 -5.96
CA SER A 34 4.48 -19.62 -7.07
C SER A 34 5.39 -19.69 -8.30
N SER A 35 5.51 -20.87 -8.91
CA SER A 35 6.28 -21.08 -10.12
C SER A 35 5.51 -20.76 -11.41
N VAL A 36 4.27 -20.27 -11.29
CA VAL A 36 3.42 -19.97 -12.43
C VAL A 36 3.87 -18.65 -13.07
N GLN A 37 4.28 -18.73 -14.33
CA GLN A 37 4.59 -17.57 -15.15
C GLN A 37 3.32 -16.72 -15.33
N PRO A 38 3.38 -15.40 -15.08
CA PRO A 38 2.23 -14.54 -15.26
C PRO A 38 1.80 -14.49 -16.75
N PRO A 39 0.51 -14.24 -17.04
CA PRO A 39 0.08 -14.06 -18.42
C PRO A 39 0.79 -12.86 -19.04
N ARG A 40 1.16 -12.93 -20.33
CA ARG A 40 1.87 -11.84 -21.04
C ARG A 40 1.17 -10.48 -20.93
N ALA A 41 -0.17 -10.49 -20.88
CA ALA A 41 -0.96 -9.27 -20.67
C ALA A 41 -0.65 -8.56 -19.35
N LEU A 42 -0.35 -9.30 -18.28
CA LEU A 42 0.05 -8.74 -16.99
C LEU A 42 1.42 -8.04 -17.07
N GLY A 43 2.38 -8.64 -17.78
CA GLY A 43 3.68 -8.01 -18.01
C GLY A 43 3.56 -6.68 -18.78
N ILE A 44 2.76 -6.66 -19.85
CA ILE A 44 2.47 -5.43 -20.62
C ILE A 44 1.82 -4.38 -19.70
N PHE A 45 0.81 -4.78 -18.93
CA PHE A 45 0.14 -3.90 -17.98
C PHE A 45 1.11 -3.29 -16.96
N ARG A 46 2.02 -4.08 -16.39
CA ARG A 46 3.04 -3.60 -15.45
C ARG A 46 3.97 -2.58 -16.09
N VAL A 47 4.40 -2.80 -17.34
CA VAL A 47 5.22 -1.83 -18.08
C VAL A 47 4.46 -0.52 -18.30
N VAL A 48 3.17 -0.58 -18.67
CA VAL A 48 2.32 0.62 -18.80
C VAL A 48 2.22 1.37 -17.47
N CYS A 49 1.96 0.67 -16.36
CA CYS A 49 1.95 1.26 -15.02
C CYS A 49 3.28 1.90 -14.66
N LEU A 50 4.41 1.23 -14.93
CA LEU A 50 5.74 1.77 -14.64
C LEU A 50 6.00 3.06 -15.42
N VAL A 51 5.70 3.10 -16.72
CA VAL A 51 5.87 4.30 -17.55
C VAL A 51 5.01 5.44 -17.03
N LEU A 52 3.72 5.18 -16.78
CA LEU A 52 2.79 6.16 -16.24
C LEU A 52 3.25 6.71 -14.88
N PHE A 53 3.61 5.82 -13.96
CA PHE A 53 4.01 6.21 -12.61
C PHE A 53 5.34 6.96 -12.63
N SER A 54 6.27 6.59 -13.52
CA SER A 54 7.52 7.32 -13.70
C SER A 54 7.28 8.74 -14.20
N ALA A 55 6.39 8.91 -15.19
CA ALA A 55 6.04 10.22 -15.72
C ALA A 55 5.37 11.09 -14.65
N VAL A 56 4.35 10.56 -13.97
CA VAL A 56 3.63 11.28 -12.90
C VAL A 56 4.56 11.64 -11.75
N TRP A 57 5.38 10.69 -11.28
CA TRP A 57 6.35 10.95 -10.22
C TRP A 57 7.35 12.04 -10.60
N ALA A 58 7.89 12.00 -11.83
CA ALA A 58 8.84 13.01 -12.31
C ALA A 58 8.19 14.39 -12.46
N ILE A 59 6.97 14.47 -13.01
CA ILE A 59 6.22 15.72 -13.17
C ILE A 59 5.92 16.33 -11.80
N ASP A 60 5.39 15.54 -10.87
CA ASP A 60 5.01 16.01 -9.53
C ASP A 60 6.23 16.48 -8.72
N VAL A 61 7.31 15.71 -8.70
CA VAL A 61 8.57 16.10 -8.03
C VAL A 61 9.15 17.36 -8.67
N TYR A 62 9.12 17.49 -10.00
CA TYR A 62 9.62 18.67 -10.69
C TYR A 62 8.76 19.92 -10.40
N ALA A 63 7.44 19.81 -10.55
CA ALA A 63 6.49 20.91 -10.39
C ALA A 63 6.48 21.44 -8.95
N THR A 64 6.57 20.53 -7.96
CA THR A 64 6.59 20.89 -6.54
C THR A 64 8.00 21.15 -5.99
N ARG A 65 9.03 21.06 -6.83
CA ARG A 65 10.46 21.15 -6.42
C ARG A 65 10.80 20.17 -5.28
N GLY A 66 10.18 18.99 -5.31
CA GLY A 66 10.34 17.93 -4.33
C GLY A 66 9.46 18.07 -3.08
N PHE A 67 8.67 19.14 -2.94
CA PHE A 67 7.80 19.31 -1.77
C PHE A 67 6.71 18.24 -1.69
N SER A 68 6.28 17.63 -2.81
CA SER A 68 5.33 16.52 -2.80
C SER A 68 5.86 15.28 -2.04
N LEU A 69 7.18 15.13 -1.90
CA LEU A 69 7.80 14.05 -1.11
C LEU A 69 7.64 14.24 0.40
N ALA A 70 7.20 15.42 0.86
CA ALA A 70 6.80 15.62 2.25
C ALA A 70 5.44 14.97 2.58
N TYR A 71 4.62 14.66 1.56
CA TYR A 71 3.29 14.13 1.74
C TYR A 71 3.28 12.59 1.73
N PHE A 72 2.42 12.00 2.56
CA PHE A 72 2.22 10.55 2.57
C PHE A 72 1.85 9.97 1.20
N THR A 73 1.11 10.71 0.38
CA THR A 73 0.82 10.35 -1.02
C THR A 73 2.10 10.14 -1.82
N GLY A 74 3.08 11.04 -1.71
CA GLY A 74 4.37 10.93 -2.39
C GLY A 74 5.15 9.68 -1.93
N TRP A 75 5.16 9.38 -0.63
CA TRP A 75 5.79 8.18 -0.08
C TRP A 75 5.14 6.91 -0.61
N ASN A 76 3.80 6.83 -0.54
CA ASN A 76 3.03 5.69 -1.01
C ASN A 76 3.20 5.48 -2.52
N PHE A 77 3.12 6.55 -3.31
CA PHE A 77 3.27 6.49 -4.76
C PHE A 77 4.70 6.08 -5.18
N THR A 78 5.71 6.56 -4.45
CA THR A 78 7.11 6.13 -4.66
C THR A 78 7.28 4.63 -4.40
N LEU A 79 6.71 4.10 -3.30
CA LEU A 79 6.78 2.67 -3.00
C LEU A 79 6.06 1.83 -4.08
N GLN A 80 4.92 2.31 -4.57
CA GLN A 80 4.18 1.68 -5.66
C GLN A 80 4.96 1.68 -6.99
N TRP A 81 5.66 2.78 -7.31
CA TRP A 81 6.55 2.87 -8.45
C TRP A 81 7.71 1.85 -8.33
N ILE A 82 8.35 1.76 -7.16
CA ILE A 82 9.38 0.75 -6.86
C ILE A 82 8.82 -0.66 -7.05
N TYR A 83 7.61 -0.93 -6.57
CA TYR A 83 6.95 -2.22 -6.72
C TYR A 83 6.81 -2.63 -8.19
N PHE A 84 6.30 -1.74 -9.04
CA PHE A 84 6.12 -2.05 -10.47
C PHE A 84 7.46 -2.31 -11.17
N ALA A 85 8.49 -1.49 -10.87
CA ALA A 85 9.83 -1.73 -11.38
C ALA A 85 10.38 -3.11 -10.94
N TRP A 86 10.20 -3.46 -9.67
CA TRP A 86 10.69 -4.71 -9.11
C TRP A 86 9.94 -5.93 -9.66
N THR A 87 8.62 -5.87 -9.81
CA THR A 87 7.87 -7.02 -10.35
C THR A 87 8.18 -7.25 -11.83
N ILE A 88 8.51 -6.22 -12.61
CA ILE A 88 8.99 -6.38 -13.99
C ILE A 88 10.37 -7.06 -13.99
N LYS A 89 11.31 -6.60 -13.14
CA LYS A 89 12.61 -7.29 -12.96
C LYS A 89 12.39 -8.77 -12.63
N ALA A 90 11.44 -9.07 -11.74
CA ALA A 90 11.14 -10.43 -11.30
C ALA A 90 10.52 -11.32 -12.41
N GLU A 91 10.00 -10.76 -13.51
CA GLU A 91 9.55 -11.54 -14.67
C GLU A 91 10.74 -12.09 -15.49
N PHE A 92 11.83 -11.32 -15.59
CA PHE A 92 13.05 -11.73 -16.29
C PHE A 92 14.01 -12.51 -15.40
N TYR A 93 14.08 -12.14 -14.12
CA TYR A 93 14.95 -12.73 -13.12
C TYR A 93 14.10 -13.14 -11.91
N PRO A 94 13.54 -14.36 -11.92
CA PRO A 94 12.61 -14.81 -10.89
C PRO A 94 13.14 -14.57 -9.47
N ALA A 95 12.44 -13.73 -8.72
CA ALA A 95 12.76 -13.48 -7.33
C ALA A 95 12.61 -14.79 -6.53
N SER A 96 13.58 -15.08 -5.66
CA SER A 96 13.58 -16.30 -4.85
C SER A 96 13.95 -16.02 -3.39
N GLY A 97 13.57 -16.94 -2.49
CA GLY A 97 13.89 -16.86 -1.07
C GLY A 97 13.48 -15.52 -0.44
N ARG A 98 14.47 -14.79 0.09
CA ARG A 98 14.27 -13.49 0.75
C ARG A 98 13.75 -12.41 -0.20
N GLU A 99 14.18 -12.39 -1.46
CA GLU A 99 13.73 -11.38 -2.42
C GLU A 99 12.23 -11.50 -2.68
N ALA A 100 11.76 -12.74 -2.92
CA ALA A 100 10.33 -13.01 -3.11
C ALA A 100 9.52 -12.65 -1.85
N ALA A 101 10.07 -12.89 -0.66
CA ALA A 101 9.45 -12.51 0.61
C ALA A 101 9.25 -11.00 0.71
N ILE A 102 10.30 -10.22 0.42
CA ILE A 102 10.23 -8.75 0.47
C ILE A 102 9.28 -8.23 -0.61
N LEU A 103 9.33 -8.76 -1.83
CA LEU A 103 8.42 -8.32 -2.90
C LEU A 103 6.96 -8.62 -2.57
N SER A 104 6.67 -9.75 -1.92
CA SER A 104 5.33 -10.05 -1.40
C SER A 104 4.92 -9.09 -0.29
N LEU A 105 5.83 -8.73 0.62
CA LEU A 105 5.55 -7.74 1.65
C LEU A 105 5.26 -6.37 1.04
N VAL A 106 6.07 -5.91 0.09
CA VAL A 106 5.86 -4.63 -0.60
C VAL A 106 4.49 -4.61 -1.29
N PHE A 107 4.08 -5.72 -1.91
CA PHE A 107 2.74 -5.84 -2.48
C PHE A 107 1.65 -5.70 -1.41
N ASP A 108 1.79 -6.41 -0.29
CA ASP A 108 0.84 -6.39 0.82
C ASP A 108 0.73 -5.01 1.49
N VAL A 109 1.77 -4.17 1.40
CA VAL A 109 1.73 -2.76 1.80
C VAL A 109 1.07 -1.91 0.73
N CYS A 110 1.51 -2.01 -0.54
CA CYS A 110 1.04 -1.13 -1.61
C CYS A 110 -0.46 -1.28 -1.89
N LEU A 111 -0.98 -2.51 -1.93
CA LEU A 111 -2.38 -2.77 -2.27
C LEU A 111 -3.35 -2.02 -1.35
N PRO A 112 -3.39 -2.25 -0.01
CA PRO A 112 -4.30 -1.52 0.86
C PRO A 112 -3.98 -0.02 0.93
N MET A 113 -2.71 0.39 0.81
CA MET A 113 -2.34 1.80 0.89
C MET A 113 -2.77 2.60 -0.34
N ALA A 114 -2.85 2.00 -1.52
CA ALA A 114 -3.43 2.63 -2.70
C ALA A 114 -4.90 2.99 -2.47
N PHE A 115 -5.69 2.05 -1.91
CA PHE A 115 -7.08 2.31 -1.55
C PHE A 115 -7.22 3.28 -0.38
N PHE A 116 -6.31 3.25 0.59
CA PHE A 116 -6.31 4.19 1.72
C PHE A 116 -6.12 5.63 1.27
N VAL A 117 -5.09 5.89 0.46
CA VAL A 117 -4.83 7.24 -0.08
C VAL A 117 -5.99 7.71 -0.94
N ALA A 118 -6.56 6.84 -1.77
CA ALA A 118 -7.73 7.17 -2.57
C ALA A 118 -8.93 7.52 -1.68
N LEU A 119 -9.24 6.68 -0.69
CA LEU A 119 -10.36 6.93 0.23
C LEU A 119 -10.19 8.25 0.96
N VAL A 120 -9.03 8.50 1.59
CA VAL A 120 -8.77 9.72 2.35
C VAL A 120 -8.88 10.94 1.45
N PHE A 121 -8.28 10.91 0.25
CA PHE A 121 -8.35 12.02 -0.67
C PHE A 121 -9.78 12.32 -1.11
N TRP A 122 -10.49 11.35 -1.70
CA TRP A 122 -11.81 11.58 -2.29
C TRP A 122 -12.92 11.80 -1.28
N SER A 123 -12.77 11.33 -0.04
CA SER A 123 -13.80 11.52 1.00
C SER A 123 -13.52 12.66 1.98
N LEU A 124 -12.25 13.02 2.21
CA LEU A 124 -11.89 13.98 3.27
C LEU A 124 -11.16 15.22 2.76
N LEU A 125 -10.35 15.11 1.70
CA LEU A 125 -9.49 16.21 1.24
C LEU A 125 -10.01 16.90 -0.04
N TYR A 126 -10.78 16.18 -0.85
CA TYR A 126 -11.37 16.74 -2.05
C TYR A 126 -12.46 17.76 -1.72
N TYR A 127 -12.42 18.93 -2.36
CA TYR A 127 -13.48 19.92 -2.32
C TYR A 127 -13.82 20.43 -3.74
N PRO A 128 -15.09 20.75 -4.04
CA PRO A 128 -15.49 21.27 -5.34
C PRO A 128 -14.81 22.63 -5.58
N GLY A 129 -13.83 22.68 -6.48
CA GLY A 129 -13.03 23.87 -6.75
C GLY A 129 -11.53 23.62 -6.89
N VAL A 130 -11.05 22.43 -6.51
CA VAL A 130 -9.69 21.99 -6.87
C VAL A 130 -9.63 21.72 -8.37
N GLU A 131 -8.74 22.38 -9.10
CA GLU A 131 -8.46 22.04 -10.48
C GLU A 131 -7.82 20.66 -10.57
N PHE A 132 -8.34 19.81 -11.45
CA PHE A 132 -7.79 18.47 -11.68
C PHE A 132 -6.44 18.57 -12.40
N ASP A 133 -5.38 18.16 -11.71
CA ASP A 133 -4.10 17.85 -12.33
C ASP A 133 -4.00 16.33 -12.54
N LEU A 134 -3.55 15.92 -13.72
CA LEU A 134 -3.39 14.52 -14.09
C LEU A 134 -2.52 13.77 -13.07
N ALA A 135 -1.47 14.43 -12.54
CA ALA A 135 -0.63 13.82 -11.52
C ALA A 135 -1.42 13.48 -10.24
N SER A 136 -2.27 14.41 -9.79
CA SER A 136 -3.14 14.23 -8.63
C SER A 136 -4.14 13.09 -8.86
N ASP A 137 -4.83 13.08 -10.00
CA ASP A 137 -5.81 12.03 -10.34
C ASP A 137 -5.17 10.63 -10.37
N VAL A 138 -3.94 10.54 -10.85
CA VAL A 138 -3.21 9.27 -10.87
C VAL A 138 -2.79 8.83 -9.48
N GLN A 139 -2.27 9.75 -8.65
CA GLN A 139 -1.80 9.46 -7.31
C GLN A 139 -2.93 9.13 -6.32
N HIS A 140 -4.14 9.67 -6.55
CA HIS A 140 -5.28 9.53 -5.65
C HIS A 140 -6.41 8.66 -6.18
N GLY A 141 -6.42 8.27 -7.45
CA GLY A 141 -7.50 7.47 -8.02
C GLY A 141 -6.99 6.31 -8.88
N LEU A 142 -6.27 6.63 -9.96
CA LEU A 142 -5.89 5.62 -10.94
C LEU A 142 -4.96 4.56 -10.35
N ASN A 143 -4.07 4.92 -9.41
CA ASN A 143 -3.20 3.95 -8.75
C ASN A 143 -3.97 2.84 -8.01
N ALA A 144 -5.08 3.16 -7.35
CA ALA A 144 -5.93 2.17 -6.68
C ALA A 144 -6.56 1.21 -7.70
N LEU A 145 -6.99 1.72 -8.85
CA LEU A 145 -7.48 0.88 -9.95
C LEU A 145 -6.35 0.00 -10.53
N CYS A 146 -5.14 0.55 -10.72
CA CYS A 146 -3.98 -0.20 -11.17
C CYS A 146 -3.65 -1.36 -10.21
N PHE A 147 -3.70 -1.12 -8.89
CA PHE A 147 -3.49 -2.16 -7.89
C PHE A 147 -4.64 -3.16 -7.80
N ALA A 148 -5.88 -2.75 -8.07
CA ALA A 148 -7.02 -3.66 -8.19
C ALA A 148 -6.82 -4.64 -9.37
N ILE A 149 -6.37 -4.14 -10.53
CA ILE A 149 -6.08 -4.95 -11.71
C ILE A 149 -4.87 -5.86 -11.46
N GLU A 150 -3.78 -5.32 -10.90
CA GLU A 150 -2.59 -6.09 -10.52
C GLU A 150 -2.98 -7.23 -9.58
N PHE A 151 -3.78 -6.95 -8.53
CA PHE A 151 -4.29 -7.96 -7.62
C PHE A 151 -5.23 -8.96 -8.31
N ALA A 152 -6.05 -8.57 -9.28
CA ALA A 152 -6.94 -9.50 -9.97
C ALA A 152 -6.18 -10.45 -10.90
N TRP A 153 -5.12 -9.98 -11.56
CA TRP A 153 -4.42 -10.71 -12.62
C TRP A 153 -3.14 -11.41 -12.17
N ASN A 154 -2.56 -11.04 -11.04
CA ASN A 154 -1.41 -11.76 -10.47
C ASN A 154 -1.85 -12.97 -9.62
N ASP A 155 -0.93 -13.87 -9.26
CA ASP A 155 -1.21 -14.99 -8.35
C ASP A 155 -0.96 -14.68 -6.87
N ARG A 156 -0.53 -13.45 -6.55
CA ARG A 156 -0.18 -13.06 -5.19
C ARG A 156 -1.43 -12.95 -4.33
N VAL A 157 -1.32 -13.40 -3.09
CA VAL A 157 -2.37 -13.32 -2.07
C VAL A 157 -1.76 -12.75 -0.80
N LEU A 158 -2.53 -11.90 -0.11
CA LEU A 158 -2.04 -11.26 1.11
C LEU A 158 -1.94 -12.26 2.26
N THR A 159 -0.99 -12.01 3.16
CA THR A 159 -0.83 -12.79 4.39
C THR A 159 -1.04 -11.93 5.63
N ALA A 160 -1.82 -12.44 6.59
CA ALA A 160 -2.06 -11.76 7.85
C ALA A 160 -0.77 -11.52 8.65
N ARG A 161 0.30 -12.29 8.38
CA ARG A 161 1.63 -12.09 8.99
C ARG A 161 2.28 -10.76 8.61
N HIS A 162 1.86 -10.15 7.50
CA HIS A 162 2.37 -8.83 7.09
C HIS A 162 1.61 -7.67 7.74
N ALA A 163 0.51 -7.92 8.47
CA ALA A 163 -0.26 -6.88 9.17
C ALA A 163 0.61 -5.84 9.93
N PRO A 164 1.56 -6.25 10.80
CA PRO A 164 2.37 -5.26 11.52
C PRO A 164 3.23 -4.40 10.58
N HIS A 165 3.73 -4.94 9.46
CA HIS A 165 4.53 -4.18 8.50
C HIS A 165 3.67 -3.18 7.72
N VAL A 166 2.45 -3.59 7.33
CA VAL A 166 1.47 -2.70 6.68
C VAL A 166 1.14 -1.55 7.62
N SER A 167 0.89 -1.84 8.90
CA SER A 167 0.60 -0.82 9.92
C SER A 167 1.80 0.09 10.23
N LEU A 168 3.02 -0.45 10.17
CA LEU A 168 4.24 0.32 10.42
C LEU A 168 4.51 1.36 9.32
N TRP A 169 4.03 1.17 8.10
CA TRP A 169 4.31 2.10 7.00
C TRP A 169 3.84 3.54 7.28
N PRO A 170 2.55 3.81 7.60
CA PRO A 170 2.14 5.16 7.98
C PRO A 170 2.69 5.60 9.35
N LEU A 171 2.99 4.67 10.27
CA LEU A 171 3.65 5.01 11.53
C LEU A 171 5.02 5.65 11.26
N ILE A 172 5.86 5.01 10.43
CA ILE A 172 7.16 5.54 10.02
C ILE A 172 7.02 6.92 9.39
N TYR A 173 6.00 7.11 8.56
CA TYR A 173 5.71 8.43 7.98
C TYR A 173 5.35 9.46 9.06
N PHE A 174 4.48 9.15 10.01
CA PHE A 174 4.13 10.09 11.09
C PHE A 174 5.35 10.47 11.92
N LEU A 175 6.21 9.50 12.26
CA LEU A 175 7.47 9.79 12.95
C LEU A 175 8.37 10.71 12.12
N PHE A 176 8.48 10.46 10.82
CA PHE A 176 9.21 11.35 9.91
C PHE A 176 8.64 12.78 9.94
N ILE A 177 7.32 12.96 9.89
CA ILE A 177 6.71 14.29 9.95
C ILE A 177 6.94 14.97 11.29
N TRP A 178 6.81 14.26 12.41
CA TRP A 178 7.07 14.83 13.73
C TRP A 178 8.51 15.31 13.87
N LEU A 179 9.49 14.51 13.41
CA LEU A 179 10.90 14.89 13.42
C LEU A 179 11.19 16.05 12.45
N SER A 180 10.46 16.10 11.35
CA SER A 180 10.64 17.09 10.27
C SER A 180 9.93 18.41 10.54
N HIS A 181 8.97 18.44 11.46
CA HIS A 181 8.13 19.60 11.74
C HIS A 181 8.95 20.87 12.00
N ASP A 182 9.85 20.81 12.98
CA ASP A 182 10.69 21.96 13.35
C ASP A 182 12.00 22.02 12.55
N THR A 183 12.37 20.95 11.84
CA THR A 183 13.70 20.84 11.20
C THR A 183 13.68 21.04 9.69
N LEU A 184 12.67 20.51 8.99
CA LEU A 184 12.56 20.56 7.53
C LEU A 184 11.37 21.38 7.04
N PHE A 185 10.36 21.60 7.88
CA PHE A 185 9.10 22.24 7.49
C PHE A 185 8.84 23.58 8.19
N ASP A 186 9.80 24.13 8.96
CA ASP A 186 9.70 25.43 9.63
C ASP A 186 8.42 25.60 10.48
N GLY A 187 8.02 24.55 11.20
CA GLY A 187 6.78 24.50 11.99
C GLY A 187 5.52 24.23 11.14
N GLY A 188 5.69 23.81 9.89
CA GLY A 188 4.61 23.41 8.99
C GLY A 188 4.16 21.97 9.19
N TRP A 189 2.89 21.72 8.88
CA TRP A 189 2.31 20.37 8.79
C TRP A 189 1.88 20.09 7.35
N PRO A 190 2.20 18.92 6.76
CA PRO A 190 1.75 18.61 5.42
C PRO A 190 0.21 18.50 5.33
N TYR A 191 -0.45 18.14 6.42
CA TYR A 191 -1.89 18.04 6.49
C TYR A 191 -2.44 18.67 7.77
N ASP A 192 -3.56 19.37 7.65
CA ASP A 192 -4.24 20.03 8.78
C ASP A 192 -4.64 19.08 9.91
N PHE A 193 -5.00 17.84 9.56
CA PHE A 193 -5.40 16.83 10.53
C PHE A 193 -4.22 16.22 11.31
N MET A 194 -2.96 16.58 10.99
CA MET A 194 -1.78 16.14 11.71
C MET A 194 -1.36 17.08 12.85
N VAL A 195 -1.91 18.30 12.89
CA VAL A 195 -1.65 19.29 13.94
C VAL A 195 -2.02 18.72 15.31
N LEU A 196 -1.04 18.53 16.19
CA LEU A 196 -1.19 17.81 17.45
C LEU A 196 -2.01 18.60 18.49
N GLU A 197 -2.01 19.92 18.39
CA GLU A 197 -2.65 20.84 19.34
C GLU A 197 -4.16 20.97 19.11
N ARG A 198 -4.70 20.35 18.04
CA ARG A 198 -6.15 20.38 17.79
C ARG A 198 -6.87 19.40 18.73
N PRO A 199 -7.99 19.79 19.36
CA PRO A 199 -8.78 18.87 20.21
C PRO A 199 -9.23 17.59 19.50
N SER A 200 -9.37 17.63 18.17
CA SER A 200 -9.72 16.48 17.34
C SER A 200 -8.53 15.59 16.97
N ALA A 201 -7.29 15.97 17.28
CA ALA A 201 -6.09 15.24 16.86
C ALA A 201 -6.13 13.75 17.26
N PRO A 202 -6.46 13.36 18.52
CA PRO A 202 -6.57 11.95 18.88
C PRO A 202 -7.49 11.15 17.94
N LEU A 203 -8.64 11.72 17.57
CA LEU A 203 -9.58 11.05 16.66
C LEU A 203 -9.02 10.87 15.25
N TRP A 204 -8.23 11.84 14.76
CA TRP A 204 -7.58 11.73 13.46
C TRP A 204 -6.52 10.64 13.44
N TYR A 205 -5.61 10.62 14.43
CA TYR A 205 -4.56 9.61 14.52
C TYR A 205 -5.16 8.20 14.68
N LEU A 206 -6.09 8.02 15.62
CA LEU A 206 -6.83 6.76 15.79
C LEU A 206 -7.59 6.36 14.51
N GLY A 207 -8.30 7.29 13.90
CA GLY A 207 -9.10 7.05 12.69
C GLY A 207 -8.24 6.58 11.50
N MET A 208 -7.06 7.16 11.31
CA MET A 208 -6.12 6.73 10.28
C MET A 208 -5.64 5.29 10.53
N PHE A 209 -5.31 4.95 11.79
CA PHE A 209 -4.92 3.58 12.16
C PHE A 209 -6.04 2.55 11.97
N LEU A 210 -7.26 2.89 12.34
CA LEU A 210 -8.41 1.98 12.18
C LEU A 210 -8.75 1.78 10.70
N THR A 211 -8.71 2.85 9.90
CA THR A 211 -9.03 2.78 8.47
C THR A 211 -8.06 1.87 7.72
N GLN A 212 -6.75 1.97 7.98
CA GLN A 212 -5.79 1.05 7.37
C GLN A 212 -6.02 -0.41 7.78
N ALA A 213 -6.38 -0.65 9.05
CA ALA A 213 -6.60 -2.00 9.56
C ALA A 213 -7.81 -2.63 8.88
N VAL A 214 -8.88 -1.85 8.70
CA VAL A 214 -10.08 -2.25 7.97
C VAL A 214 -9.76 -2.54 6.50
N LEU A 215 -9.04 -1.66 5.81
CA LEU A 215 -8.69 -1.86 4.40
C LEU A 215 -7.79 -3.09 4.19
N PHE A 216 -6.80 -3.29 5.06
CA PHE A 216 -5.97 -4.50 5.02
C PHE A 216 -6.81 -5.76 5.29
N GLN A 217 -7.75 -5.70 6.24
CA GLN A 217 -8.65 -6.82 6.51
C GLN A 217 -9.56 -7.15 5.32
N ILE A 218 -10.08 -6.14 4.62
CA ILE A 218 -10.85 -6.32 3.38
C ILE A 218 -9.98 -7.01 2.32
N ALA A 219 -8.74 -6.55 2.13
CA ALA A 219 -7.82 -7.12 1.16
C ALA A 219 -7.41 -8.56 1.50
N LEU A 220 -7.29 -8.91 2.79
CA LEU A 220 -7.10 -10.29 3.27
C LEU A 220 -8.30 -11.17 2.94
N VAL A 221 -9.51 -10.68 3.17
CA VAL A 221 -10.75 -11.40 2.85
C VAL A 221 -10.84 -11.65 1.34
N ALA A 222 -10.59 -10.62 0.52
CA ALA A 222 -10.53 -10.75 -0.94
C ALA A 222 -9.48 -11.78 -1.38
N SER A 223 -8.30 -11.77 -0.76
CA SER A 223 -7.23 -12.74 -1.02
C SER A 223 -7.64 -14.18 -0.73
N ARG A 224 -8.39 -14.41 0.37
CA ARG A 224 -8.94 -15.74 0.69
C ARG A 224 -9.96 -16.21 -0.35
N TYR A 225 -10.80 -15.32 -0.86
CA TYR A 225 -11.74 -15.66 -1.94
C TYR A 225 -11.00 -15.99 -3.24
N LYS A 226 -10.03 -15.17 -3.63
CA LYS A 226 -9.15 -15.41 -4.80
C LYS A 226 -8.45 -16.77 -4.70
N GLN A 227 -7.85 -17.08 -3.56
CA GLN A 227 -7.17 -18.36 -3.33
C GLN A 227 -8.13 -19.56 -3.46
N ARG A 228 -9.33 -19.47 -2.88
CA ARG A 228 -10.36 -20.51 -3.00
C ARG A 228 -10.81 -20.71 -4.44
N TRP A 229 -10.98 -19.62 -5.19
CA TRP A 229 -11.38 -19.68 -6.60
C TRP A 229 -10.29 -20.30 -7.49
N SER A 230 -9.02 -19.91 -7.29
CA SER A 230 -7.88 -20.49 -8.00
C SER A 230 -7.74 -22.00 -7.72
N ASN A 231 -7.84 -22.41 -6.45
CA ASN A 231 -7.80 -23.83 -6.07
C ASN A 231 -8.93 -24.66 -6.71
N ARG A 232 -10.15 -24.11 -6.80
CA ARG A 232 -11.28 -24.78 -7.47
C ARG A 232 -11.05 -24.94 -8.97
N SER A 233 -10.53 -23.90 -9.62
CA SER A 233 -10.23 -23.91 -11.06
C SER A 233 -9.11 -24.92 -11.39
N ALA A 234 -8.09 -25.03 -10.54
CA ALA A 234 -7.03 -26.02 -10.67
C ALA A 234 -7.54 -27.48 -10.46
N LEU A 235 -8.51 -27.70 -9.57
CA LEU A 235 -9.13 -29.01 -9.39
C LEU A 235 -10.01 -29.40 -10.58
N ASN A 236 -10.76 -28.46 -11.15
CA ASN A 236 -11.65 -28.72 -12.29
C ASN A 236 -10.87 -29.03 -13.57
N SER A 237 -9.74 -28.35 -13.80
CA SER A 237 -8.86 -28.65 -14.96
C SER A 237 -8.17 -30.01 -14.87
N LYS A 238 -8.02 -30.59 -13.67
CA LYS A 238 -7.45 -31.93 -13.45
C LYS A 238 -8.49 -33.06 -13.49
N ARG A 239 -9.79 -32.77 -13.58
CA ARG A 239 -10.80 -33.83 -13.78
C ARG A 239 -10.72 -34.33 -15.22
N PRO A 240 -10.57 -35.64 -15.47
CA PRO A 240 -10.66 -36.17 -16.82
C PRO A 240 -12.03 -35.80 -17.40
N THR A 241 -12.05 -35.16 -18.56
CA THR A 241 -13.28 -35.01 -19.33
C THR A 241 -13.74 -36.40 -19.74
N VAL A 242 -14.88 -36.86 -19.21
CA VAL A 242 -15.50 -38.16 -19.52
C VAL A 242 -15.99 -38.26 -20.98
N TYR A 243 -15.73 -37.25 -21.83
CA TYR A 243 -16.04 -37.26 -23.25
C TYR A 243 -14.89 -37.84 -24.09
N GLY A 244 -14.63 -39.13 -23.93
CA GLY A 244 -13.64 -39.88 -24.72
C GLY A 244 -13.85 -41.39 -24.74
N ALA A 245 -15.09 -41.85 -24.53
CA ALA A 245 -15.47 -43.25 -24.67
C ALA A 245 -16.82 -43.34 -25.38
N VAL A 246 -16.81 -43.15 -26.70
CA VAL A 246 -17.66 -43.86 -27.68
C VAL A 246 -16.86 -43.98 -28.97
#